data_AF-A0A5K0ZT78-F1
#
_entry.id   AF-A0A5K0ZT78-F1
#
_cell.length_a   1.000
_cell.length_b   1.000
_cell.length_c   1.000
_cell.angle_alpha   90.00
_cell.angle_beta   90.00
_cell.angle_gamma   90.00
#
_symmetry.space_group_name_H-M   'P 1'
#
loop_
_entity.id
_entity.type
_entity.pdbx_description
1 polymer ?
#
loop_
_entity_poly.entity_id
_entity_poly.type
_entity_poly.pdbx_seq_one_letter_code
_entity_poly.pdbx_strand_id
1 'polypeptide(L)'
;GPGTIDAEGIRILRKDKLFNENYCTVSAECFESMPNLRYLQAEHVNFHGTFLCFPTDLKWLRMRSCHFDSPPSDFNLEKLVILELYNTNMAPILINQVSLRLK
;
A
#
# COMPACT_ATOMS: atom_id res chain seq x y z
N GLY A 1 -1.49 -9.10 19.50
CA GLY A 1 -1.34 -10.57 19.56
C GLY A 1 -0.37 -11.02 18.46
N PRO A 2 0.21 -12.22 18.53
CA PRO A 2 1.29 -12.68 17.63
C PRO A 2 0.86 -12.94 16.18
N GLY A 3 -0.34 -12.55 15.75
CA GLY A 3 -0.96 -13.04 14.51
C GLY A 3 -0.58 -12.30 13.23
N THR A 4 0.01 -11.10 13.30
CA THR A 4 0.33 -10.30 12.09
C THR A 4 1.80 -10.36 11.66
N ILE A 5 2.70 -10.86 12.52
CA ILE A 5 4.14 -10.91 12.21
C ILE A 5 4.48 -11.86 11.05
N ASP A 6 3.71 -12.94 10.89
CA ASP A 6 3.93 -13.96 9.86
C ASP A 6 3.02 -13.78 8.63
N ALA A 7 2.22 -12.71 8.59
CA ALA A 7 1.32 -12.47 7.47
C ALA A 7 2.11 -12.07 6.22
N GLU A 8 2.22 -12.97 5.24
CA GLU A 8 2.81 -12.63 3.93
C GLU A 8 1.85 -11.86 3.02
N GLY A 9 0.54 -11.95 3.27
CA GLY A 9 -0.46 -11.36 2.38
C GLY A 9 -1.65 -10.76 3.12
N ILE A 10 -2.07 -9.56 2.69
CA ILE A 10 -3.23 -8.87 3.23
C ILE A 10 -4.08 -8.32 2.10
N ARG A 11 -5.39 -8.51 2.25
CA ARG A 11 -6.41 -7.91 1.39
C ARG A 11 -7.33 -7.03 2.23
N ILE A 12 -7.30 -5.73 1.97
CA ILE A 12 -8.13 -4.72 2.64
C ILE A 12 -9.25 -4.34 1.68
N LEU A 13 -10.47 -4.74 2.02
CA LEU A 13 -11.66 -4.42 1.25
C LEU A 13 -12.67 -3.76 2.16
N ARG A 14 -13.38 -2.79 1.61
CA ARG A 14 -14.62 -2.31 2.18
C ARG A 14 -15.64 -3.46 2.23
N LYS A 15 -16.14 -3.80 3.42
CA LYS A 15 -17.18 -4.82 3.60
C LYS A 15 -18.60 -4.28 3.37
N ASP A 16 -18.85 -2.99 3.66
CA ASP A 16 -20.21 -2.46 3.73
C ASP A 16 -20.48 -1.34 2.71
N LYS A 17 -21.33 -1.61 1.72
CA LYS A 17 -21.79 -0.62 0.72
C LYS A 17 -22.79 0.42 1.29
N LEU A 18 -23.14 0.34 2.58
CA LEU A 18 -24.28 1.06 3.15
C LEU A 18 -23.97 2.41 3.83
N PHE A 19 -22.70 2.72 4.13
CA PHE A 19 -22.33 3.97 4.79
C PHE A 19 -21.75 5.01 3.81
N ASN A 20 -22.21 6.25 3.93
CA ASN A 20 -21.97 7.34 2.98
C ASN A 20 -20.54 7.93 3.02
N GLU A 21 -19.66 7.40 3.87
CA GLU A 21 -18.23 7.71 3.86
C GLU A 21 -17.53 6.79 2.87
N ASN A 22 -16.88 7.35 1.85
CA ASN A 22 -16.48 6.63 0.63
C ASN A 22 -15.30 5.65 0.79
N TYR A 23 -14.59 5.63 1.92
CA TYR A 23 -13.33 4.90 2.10
C TYR A 23 -13.22 4.21 3.48
N CYS A 24 -12.54 3.07 3.55
CA CYS A 24 -12.09 2.45 4.80
C CYS A 24 -10.78 3.12 5.24
N THR A 25 -10.66 3.48 6.51
CA THR A 25 -9.45 4.12 7.05
C THR A 25 -8.51 3.09 7.67
N VAL A 26 -7.23 3.17 7.31
CA VAL A 26 -6.14 2.33 7.84
C VAL A 26 -4.95 3.21 8.24
N SER A 27 -4.33 2.94 9.39
CA SER A 27 -3.09 3.62 9.79
C SER A 27 -1.90 3.04 9.02
N ALA A 28 -1.05 3.91 8.47
CA ALA A 28 0.18 3.54 7.76
C ALA A 28 1.16 2.79 8.68
N GLU A 29 1.18 3.13 9.97
CA GLU A 29 2.06 2.57 10.98
C GLU A 29 1.77 1.07 11.24
N CYS A 30 0.59 0.57 10.85
CA CYS A 30 0.29 -0.85 11.02
C CYS A 30 1.28 -1.76 10.25
N PHE A 31 1.82 -1.28 9.13
CA PHE A 31 2.75 -2.03 8.29
C PHE A 31 4.09 -2.30 8.97
N GLU A 32 4.48 -1.53 10.00
CA GLU A 32 5.69 -1.78 10.80
C GLU A 32 5.62 -3.14 11.52
N SER A 33 4.41 -3.61 11.83
CA SER A 33 4.17 -4.90 12.49
C SER A 33 4.08 -6.08 11.53
N MET A 34 4.33 -5.87 10.23
CA MET A 34 4.16 -6.85 9.16
C MET A 34 5.44 -7.01 8.31
N PRO A 35 6.57 -7.38 8.92
CA PRO A 35 7.87 -7.41 8.22
C PRO A 35 7.92 -8.39 7.05
N ASN A 36 7.07 -9.42 7.05
CA ASN A 36 7.02 -10.45 6.02
C ASN A 36 6.03 -10.15 4.90
N LEU A 37 5.40 -8.97 4.87
CA LEU A 37 4.36 -8.65 3.91
C LEU A 37 4.91 -8.59 2.47
N ARG A 38 4.40 -9.48 1.63
CA ARG A 38 4.77 -9.67 0.22
C ARG A 38 3.62 -9.39 -0.74
N TYR A 39 2.38 -9.50 -0.28
CA TYR A 39 1.19 -9.31 -1.09
C TYR A 39 0.23 -8.31 -0.44
N LEU A 40 0.06 -7.15 -1.06
CA LEU A 40 -0.86 -6.12 -0.59
C LEU A 40 -1.90 -5.79 -1.66
N GLN A 41 -3.16 -6.08 -1.34
CA GLN A 41 -4.30 -5.65 -2.14
C GLN A 41 -5.21 -4.73 -1.32
N ALA A 42 -5.49 -3.53 -1.83
CA ALA A 42 -6.39 -2.58 -1.20
C ALA A 42 -7.38 -1.97 -2.20
N GLU A 43 -8.63 -1.78 -1.76
CA GLU A 43 -9.68 -1.18 -2.57
C GLU A 43 -10.57 -0.28 -1.71
N HIS A 44 -10.71 1.00 -2.12
CA HIS A 44 -11.41 2.04 -1.35
C HIS A 44 -10.84 2.26 0.05
N VAL A 45 -9.52 2.48 0.15
CA VAL A 45 -8.80 2.67 1.44
C VAL A 45 -8.12 4.04 1.52
N ASN A 46 -8.31 4.72 2.65
CA ASN A 46 -7.54 5.90 3.04
C ASN A 46 -6.49 5.47 4.06
N PHE A 47 -5.23 5.56 3.68
CA PHE A 47 -4.08 5.35 4.55
C PHE A 47 -3.70 6.68 5.20
N HIS A 48 -3.90 6.78 6.51
CA HIS A 48 -3.54 7.96 7.29
C HIS A 48 -2.24 7.76 8.04
N GLY A 49 -1.51 8.85 8.27
CA GLY A 49 -0.20 8.83 8.93
C GLY A 49 0.96 8.76 7.94
N THR A 50 2.13 8.38 8.46
CA THR A 50 3.40 8.40 7.73
C THR A 50 3.99 7.01 7.60
N PHE A 51 4.49 6.69 6.40
CA PHE A 51 5.19 5.44 6.15
C PHE A 51 6.68 5.58 6.49
N LEU A 52 6.99 5.50 7.79
CA LEU A 52 8.39 5.46 8.25
C LEU A 52 9.09 4.20 7.73
N CYS A 53 8.37 3.07 7.72
CA CYS A 53 8.79 1.83 7.10
C CYS A 53 7.68 1.32 6.17
N PHE A 54 7.92 1.35 4.85
CA PHE A 54 7.07 0.64 3.90
C PHE A 54 7.61 -0.79 3.69
N PRO A 55 6.75 -1.81 3.52
CA PRO A 55 7.21 -3.18 3.29
C PRO A 55 8.13 -3.26 2.07
N THR A 56 9.39 -3.67 2.29
CA THR A 56 10.46 -3.66 1.27
C THR A 56 10.52 -4.92 0.43
N ASP A 57 9.80 -5.97 0.83
CA ASP A 57 9.77 -7.29 0.18
C ASP A 57 8.49 -7.54 -0.64
N LEU A 58 7.73 -6.48 -0.94
CA LEU A 58 6.52 -6.56 -1.75
C LEU A 58 6.80 -7.14 -3.14
N LYS A 59 6.12 -8.26 -3.42
CA LYS A 59 6.07 -8.89 -4.75
C LYS A 59 4.83 -8.49 -5.52
N TRP A 60 3.75 -8.14 -4.81
CA TRP A 60 2.48 -7.77 -5.40
C TRP A 60 1.85 -6.58 -4.70
N LEU A 61 1.65 -5.50 -5.46
CA LEU A 61 0.92 -4.31 -5.02
C LEU A 61 -0.26 -4.06 -5.96
N ARG A 62 -1.49 -4.21 -5.45
CA ARG A 62 -2.71 -3.79 -6.15
C ARG A 62 -3.50 -2.81 -5.33
N MET A 63 -3.70 -1.62 -5.86
CA MET A 63 -4.47 -0.58 -5.18
C MET A 63 -5.44 0.09 -6.13
N ARG A 64 -6.71 0.12 -5.73
CA ARG A 64 -7.79 0.76 -6.48
C ARG A 64 -8.52 1.76 -5.62
N SER A 65 -8.66 3.00 -6.09
CA SER A 65 -9.31 4.07 -5.33
C SER A 65 -8.74 4.13 -3.92
N CYS A 66 -7.45 4.42 -3.77
CA CYS A 66 -6.77 4.47 -2.48
C CYS A 66 -6.02 5.80 -2.33
N HIS A 67 -6.09 6.40 -1.15
CA HIS A 67 -5.40 7.66 -0.83
C HIS A 67 -4.43 7.49 0.33
N PHE A 68 -3.37 8.29 0.31
CA PHE A 68 -2.30 8.30 1.28
C PHE A 68 -2.09 9.74 1.74
N ASP A 69 -2.13 10.01 3.04
CA ASP A 69 -1.84 11.37 3.55
C ASP A 69 -0.41 11.79 3.20
N SER A 70 0.54 10.89 3.44
CA SER A 70 1.95 11.06 3.10
C SER A 70 2.46 9.76 2.48
N PRO A 71 2.46 9.62 1.15
CA PRO A 71 2.89 8.39 0.51
C PRO A 71 4.40 8.14 0.69
N PRO A 72 4.85 6.87 0.74
CA PRO A 72 6.28 6.55 0.77
C PRO A 72 7.00 7.18 -0.42
N SER A 73 8.23 7.70 -0.22
CA SER A 73 9.03 8.27 -1.31
C SER A 73 10.00 7.28 -1.94
N ASP A 74 10.34 6.19 -1.23
CA ASP A 74 11.29 5.18 -1.69
C ASP A 74 10.68 3.79 -1.66
N PHE A 75 10.05 3.39 -2.76
CA PHE A 75 9.52 2.05 -2.92
C PHE A 75 10.62 1.11 -3.41
N ASN A 76 10.75 -0.05 -2.76
CA ASN A 76 11.59 -1.09 -3.33
C ASN A 76 10.88 -1.76 -4.53
N LEU A 77 11.11 -1.22 -5.73
CA LEU A 77 10.53 -1.72 -6.97
C LEU A 77 11.23 -2.96 -7.52
N GLU A 78 12.42 -3.31 -7.04
CA GLU A 78 13.23 -4.39 -7.61
C GLU A 78 12.61 -5.77 -7.42
N LYS A 79 11.87 -5.95 -6.31
CA LYS A 79 11.21 -7.21 -5.97
C LYS A 79 9.77 -7.29 -6.47
N LEU A 80 9.24 -6.20 -7.01
CA LEU A 80 7.84 -6.08 -7.39
C LEU A 80 7.59 -6.77 -8.74
N VAL A 81 6.79 -7.84 -8.72
CA VAL A 81 6.43 -8.61 -9.93
C VAL A 81 5.14 -8.10 -10.54
N ILE A 82 4.19 -7.65 -9.70
CA ILE A 82 2.91 -7.10 -10.15
C ILE A 82 2.66 -5.75 -9.49
N LEU A 83 2.42 -4.74 -10.33
CA LEU A 83 2.01 -3.40 -9.94
C LEU A 83 0.68 -3.05 -10.63
N GLU A 84 -0.35 -2.79 -9.85
CA GLU A 84 -1.61 -2.20 -10.32
C GLU A 84 -1.95 -1.00 -9.44
N LEU A 85 -1.99 0.18 -10.04
CA LEU A 85 -2.48 1.40 -9.42
C LEU A 85 -3.61 1.97 -10.26
N TYR A 86 -4.77 2.17 -9.65
CA TYR A 86 -5.90 2.82 -10.28
C TYR A 86 -6.51 3.83 -9.33
N ASN A 87 -6.64 5.09 -9.77
CA ASN A 87 -7.21 6.17 -8.95
C ASN A 87 -6.53 6.28 -7.57
N THR A 88 -5.20 6.38 -7.57
CA THR A 88 -4.40 6.57 -6.35
C THR A 88 -3.51 7.80 -6.47
N ASN A 89 -3.18 8.44 -5.35
CA ASN A 89 -2.22 9.55 -5.32
C ASN A 89 -0.75 9.08 -5.26
N MET A 90 -0.48 7.78 -5.36
CA MET A 90 0.88 7.21 -5.42
C MET A 90 1.44 7.11 -6.84
N ALA A 91 0.58 7.04 -7.86
CA ALA A 91 1.04 6.82 -9.24
C ALA A 91 2.11 7.83 -9.70
N PRO A 92 2.00 9.14 -9.43
CA PRO A 92 3.04 10.11 -9.80
C PRO A 92 4.40 9.83 -9.15
N ILE A 93 4.41 9.37 -7.89
CA ILE A 93 5.64 9.10 -7.12
C ILE A 93 6.38 7.90 -7.74
N LEU A 94 5.65 6.82 -8.05
CA LEU A 94 6.25 5.65 -8.70
C LEU A 94 6.78 5.97 -10.10
N ILE A 95 6.05 6.76 -10.88
CA ILE A 95 6.49 7.18 -12.21
C ILE A 95 7.81 7.96 -12.11
N ASN A 96 7.91 8.90 -11.17
CA ASN A 96 9.14 9.65 -10.93
C ASN A 96 10.29 8.74 -10.51
N GLN A 97 10.04 7.79 -9.60
CA GLN A 97 11.07 6.86 -9.13
C GLN A 97 11.58 5.94 -10.25
N VAL A 98 10.69 5.38 -11.08
CA VAL A 98 11.08 4.57 -12.25
C VAL A 98 11.87 5.41 -13.25
N SER A 99 11.44 6.65 -13.51
CA SER A 99 12.12 7.55 -14.44
C SER A 99 13.54 7.89 -14.00
N LEU A 100 13.78 8.01 -12.68
CA LEU A 100 15.12 8.23 -12.12
C LEU A 100 16.03 7.02 -12.27
N ARG A 101 15.49 5.79 -12.28
CA ARG A 101 16.28 4.56 -12.45
C ARG A 101 16.68 4.26 -13.89
N LEU A 102 16.04 4.92 -14.86
CA LEU A 102 16.32 4.76 -16.30
C LEU A 102 17.32 5.77 -16.85
N LYS A 103 17.79 6.72 -16.03
CA LYS A 103 18.84 7.68 -16.36
C LYS A 103 20.19 7.18 -15.87
#